data_AF-A0A4Y2AMU9-F1
#
_entry.id   AF-A0A4Y2AMU9-F1
#
_cell.length_a   1.000
_cell.length_b   1.000
_cell.length_c   1.000
_cell.angle_alpha   90.00
_cell.angle_beta   90.00
_cell.angle_gamma   90.00
#
_symmetry.space_group_name_H-M   'P 1'
#
loop_
_entity.id
_entity.type
_entity.pdbx_description
1 polymer ?
#
loop_
_entity_poly.entity_id
_entity_poly.type
_entity_poly.pdbx_seq_one_letter_code
_entity_poly.pdbx_strand_id
1 'polypeptide(L)'
;MFVNFSKISCAQQTQEMLLKSTNIKLRWIRAHVGSSGNEAADVLAKKATQEGIPTYIPAPRNHIKSLLQKKSIICWQKEWDNGETVRSVHNVLPKVKTTPTPCKGPK
;
A
#
# COMPACT_ATOMS: atom_id res chain seq x y z
N MET A 1 -14.50 -13.68 15.32
CA MET A 1 -14.74 -12.24 15.07
C MET A 1 -13.37 -11.60 14.90
N PHE A 2 -12.92 -11.37 13.66
CA PHE A 2 -11.56 -10.90 13.39
C PHE A 2 -11.57 -9.68 12.46
N VAL A 3 -10.59 -8.83 12.71
CA VAL A 3 -10.12 -7.63 11.98
C VAL A 3 -10.80 -6.31 12.36
N ASN A 4 -10.16 -5.60 13.29
CA ASN A 4 -10.34 -4.17 13.53
C ASN A 4 -9.99 -3.37 12.27
N PHE A 5 -10.99 -2.68 11.70
CA PHE A 5 -10.87 -1.71 10.60
C PHE A 5 -10.27 -0.35 11.07
N SER A 6 -9.20 -0.34 11.85
CA SER A 6 -8.67 0.89 12.46
C SER A 6 -7.86 1.79 11.50
N LYS A 7 -7.62 1.39 10.24
CA LYS A 7 -6.78 2.16 9.31
C LYS A 7 -7.54 3.12 8.38
N ILE A 8 -8.84 2.91 8.15
CA ILE A 8 -9.65 3.82 7.32
C ILE A 8 -10.02 5.11 8.09
N SER A 9 -10.01 5.05 9.43
CA SER A 9 -10.53 6.11 10.28
C SER A 9 -9.61 7.32 10.45
N CYS A 10 -8.27 7.14 10.44
CA CYS A 10 -7.34 8.24 10.74
C CYS A 10 -7.34 9.33 9.65
N ALA A 11 -7.34 8.92 8.37
CA ALA A 11 -7.41 9.84 7.25
C ALA A 11 -8.76 10.59 7.23
N GLN A 12 -9.86 9.90 7.48
CA GLN A 12 -11.20 10.49 7.54
C GLN A 12 -11.34 11.47 8.72
N GLN A 13 -10.85 11.12 9.90
CA GLN A 13 -10.83 12.01 11.06
C GLN A 13 -10.00 13.27 10.81
N THR A 14 -8.81 13.11 10.21
CA THR A 14 -7.96 14.24 9.83
C THR A 14 -8.67 15.14 8.84
N GLN A 15 -9.35 14.56 7.84
CA GLN A 15 -10.14 15.30 6.86
C GLN A 15 -11.29 16.08 7.52
N GLU A 16 -12.05 15.47 8.43
CA GLU A 16 -13.13 16.14 9.16
C GLU A 16 -12.61 17.30 10.03
N MET A 17 -11.47 17.12 10.71
CA MET A 17 -10.85 18.17 11.51
C MET A 17 -10.39 19.35 10.65
N LEU A 18 -9.81 19.07 9.49
CA LEU A 18 -9.39 20.10 8.54
C LEU A 18 -10.62 20.84 7.97
N LEU A 19 -11.70 20.13 7.65
CA LEU A 19 -12.94 20.74 7.14
C LEU A 19 -13.65 21.63 8.18
N LYS A 20 -13.57 21.28 9.47
CA LYS A 20 -14.12 22.08 10.58
C LYS A 20 -13.27 23.30 10.92
N SER A 21 -12.02 23.35 10.45
CA SER A 21 -11.07 24.41 10.79
C SER A 21 -10.98 25.44 9.67
N THR A 22 -11.31 26.71 9.96
CA THR A 22 -11.39 27.76 8.93
C THR A 22 -10.05 28.46 8.64
N ASN A 23 -9.02 28.27 9.46
CA ASN A 23 -7.78 29.07 9.41
C ASN A 23 -6.48 28.25 9.29
N ILE A 24 -6.54 27.01 8.80
CA ILE A 24 -5.35 26.17 8.64
C ILE A 24 -4.80 26.32 7.22
N LYS A 25 -3.50 26.65 7.11
CA LYS A 25 -2.77 26.67 5.84
C LYS A 25 -1.82 25.48 5.78
N LEU A 26 -1.96 24.64 4.76
CA LEU A 26 -1.08 23.51 4.52
C LEU A 26 -0.02 23.89 3.48
N ARG A 27 1.24 23.55 3.76
CA ARG A 27 2.35 23.73 2.83
C ARG A 27 3.20 22.48 2.81
N TRP A 28 3.56 22.02 1.62
CA TRP A 28 4.53 20.95 1.46
C TRP A 28 5.95 21.52 1.57
N ILE A 29 6.79 20.89 2.39
CA ILE A 29 8.19 21.25 2.58
C ILE A 29 9.03 20.03 2.22
N ARG A 30 10.11 20.25 1.47
CA ARG A 30 11.02 19.17 1.08
C ARG A 30 11.77 18.64 2.30
N ALA A 31 11.87 17.32 2.41
CA ALA A 31 12.61 16.68 3.49
C ALA A 31 14.12 16.94 3.39
N HIS A 32 14.79 17.02 4.54
CA HIS A 32 16.26 17.08 4.69
C HIS A 32 16.94 18.29 4.02
N VAL A 33 16.28 19.47 4.04
CA VAL A 33 16.83 20.73 3.47
C VAL A 33 17.22 21.72 4.58
N GLY A 34 17.58 21.28 5.79
CA GLY A 34 18.00 22.21 6.85
C GLY A 34 16.87 23.01 7.50
N SER A 35 15.61 22.65 7.25
CA SER A 35 14.47 23.32 7.89
C SER A 35 14.35 22.87 9.34
N SER A 36 14.80 23.69 10.28
CA SER A 36 14.92 23.37 11.71
C SER A 36 13.65 22.73 12.31
N GLY A 37 12.46 23.27 12.00
CA GLY A 37 11.20 22.70 12.47
C GLY A 37 10.87 21.32 11.89
N ASN A 38 11.19 21.07 10.61
CA ASN A 38 10.99 19.78 9.98
C ASN A 38 11.99 18.73 10.50
N GLU A 39 13.23 19.14 10.76
CA GLU A 39 14.26 18.26 11.33
C GLU A 39 13.97 17.91 12.78
N ALA A 40 13.52 18.89 13.59
CA ALA A 40 13.07 18.63 14.95
C ALA A 40 11.88 17.66 14.97
N ALA A 41 10.91 17.81 14.07
CA ALA A 41 9.79 16.89 13.94
C ALA A 41 10.24 15.47 13.53
N ASP A 42 11.20 15.34 12.60
CA ASP A 42 11.77 14.04 12.20
C ASP A 42 12.52 13.35 13.36
N VAL A 43 13.29 14.11 14.14
CA VAL A 43 13.98 13.60 15.35
C VAL A 43 12.96 13.09 16.37
N LEU A 44 11.91 13.86 16.64
CA LEU A 44 10.84 13.45 17.56
C LEU A 44 10.10 12.21 17.06
N ALA A 45 9.79 12.13 15.76
CA ALA A 45 9.16 10.96 15.16
C ALA A 45 10.06 9.72 15.29
N LYS A 46 11.36 9.84 15.01
CA LYS A 46 12.34 8.76 15.19
C LYS A 46 12.40 8.30 16.64
N LYS A 47 12.49 9.23 17.59
CA LYS A 47 12.50 8.92 19.02
C LYS A 47 11.22 8.17 19.43
N ALA A 48 10.05 8.60 18.96
CA ALA A 48 8.79 7.93 19.23
C ALA A 48 8.72 6.51 18.64
N THR A 49 9.41 6.21 17.53
CA THR A 49 9.49 4.82 17.02
C THR A 49 10.38 3.91 17.85
N GLN A 50 11.36 4.46 18.57
CA GLN A 50 12.28 3.71 19.43
C GLN A 50 11.71 3.52 20.85
N GLU A 51 11.03 4.54 21.38
CA GLU A 51 10.46 4.55 22.73
C GLU A 51 8.98 4.12 22.77
N GLY A 52 8.33 4.03 21.60
CA GLY A 52 6.94 3.64 21.48
C GLY A 52 6.70 2.15 21.77
N ILE A 53 5.43 1.80 22.02
CA ILE A 53 5.04 0.40 22.23
C ILE A 53 5.30 -0.37 20.92
N PRO A 54 6.16 -1.42 20.93
CA PRO A 54 6.36 -2.24 19.77
C PRO A 54 5.03 -2.82 19.33
N THR A 55 4.54 -2.39 18.17
CA THR A 55 3.32 -2.98 17.60
C THR A 55 3.70 -4.35 17.09
N TYR A 56 3.43 -5.38 17.89
CA TYR A 56 3.66 -6.75 17.49
C TYR A 56 2.75 -7.08 16.31
N ILE A 57 3.35 -7.26 15.13
CA ILE A 57 2.66 -7.81 13.98
C ILE A 57 2.81 -9.32 14.08
N PRO A 58 1.75 -10.09 14.40
CA PRO A 58 1.85 -11.52 14.65
C PRO A 58 2.25 -12.33 13.41
N ALA A 59 2.12 -11.74 12.22
CA ALA A 59 2.49 -12.39 10.97
C ALA A 59 3.85 -11.88 10.48
N PRO A 60 4.80 -12.77 10.15
CA PRO A 60 6.02 -12.39 9.46
C PRO A 60 5.70 -11.63 8.16
N ARG A 61 6.54 -10.66 7.80
CA ARG A 61 6.40 -9.87 6.57
C ARG A 61 6.18 -10.74 5.32
N ASN A 62 6.89 -11.86 5.24
CA ASN A 62 6.79 -12.80 4.12
C ASN A 62 5.40 -13.45 4.03
N HIS A 63 4.77 -13.73 5.18
CA HIS A 63 3.42 -14.28 5.22
C HIS A 63 2.41 -13.28 4.68
N ILE A 64 2.48 -12.02 5.13
CA ILE A 64 1.61 -10.94 4.64
C ILE A 64 1.82 -10.72 3.14
N LYS A 65 3.07 -10.67 2.69
CA LYS A 65 3.42 -10.52 1.26
C LYS A 65 2.83 -11.67 0.42
N SER A 66 2.97 -12.91 0.89
CA SER A 66 2.41 -14.09 0.21
C SER A 66 0.88 -14.02 0.13
N LEU A 67 0.22 -13.62 1.22
CA LEU A 67 -1.23 -13.47 1.27
C LEU A 67 -1.73 -12.40 0.29
N LEU A 68 -1.07 -11.24 0.25
CA LEU A 68 -1.39 -10.17 -0.69
C LEU A 68 -1.18 -10.62 -2.13
N GLN A 69 -0.06 -11.27 -2.44
CA GLN A 69 0.22 -11.79 -3.78
C GLN A 69 -0.87 -12.79 -4.23
N LYS A 70 -1.27 -13.71 -3.35
CA LYS A 70 -2.37 -14.66 -3.65
C LYS A 70 -3.67 -13.94 -3.95
N LYS A 71 -4.07 -12.99 -3.10
CA LYS A 71 -5.29 -12.19 -3.32
C LYS A 71 -5.23 -11.39 -4.62
N SER A 72 -4.10 -10.74 -4.91
CA SER A 72 -3.91 -9.99 -6.14
C SER A 72 -4.03 -10.89 -7.37
N ILE A 73 -3.40 -12.06 -7.38
CA ILE A 73 -3.52 -13.01 -8.50
C ILE A 73 -4.99 -13.42 -8.71
N ILE A 74 -5.74 -13.71 -7.65
CA ILE A 74 -7.16 -14.08 -7.75
C ILE A 74 -8.00 -12.93 -8.32
N CYS A 75 -7.81 -11.71 -7.82
CA CYS A 75 -8.52 -10.54 -8.35
C CYS A 75 -8.17 -10.29 -9.82
N TRP A 76 -6.88 -10.29 -10.16
CA TRP A 76 -6.44 -10.10 -11.55
C TRP A 76 -6.93 -11.21 -12.47
N GLN A 77 -6.95 -12.46 -12.02
CA GLN A 77 -7.49 -13.56 -12.81
C GLN A 77 -8.99 -13.35 -13.07
N LYS A 78 -9.75 -12.93 -12.06
CA LYS A 78 -11.17 -12.63 -12.21
C LYS A 78 -11.42 -11.50 -13.22
N GLU A 79 -10.63 -10.43 -13.17
CA GLU A 79 -10.71 -9.35 -14.16
C GLU A 79 -10.31 -9.84 -15.56
N TRP A 80 -9.28 -10.69 -15.65
CA TRP A 80 -8.80 -11.26 -16.90
C TRP A 80 -9.84 -12.17 -17.57
N ASP A 81 -10.56 -12.97 -16.78
CA ASP A 81 -11.59 -13.89 -17.30
C ASP A 81 -12.87 -13.18 -17.72
N ASN A 82 -13.25 -12.10 -17.04
CA ASN A 82 -14.47 -11.34 -17.29
C ASN A 82 -14.27 -10.17 -18.28
N GLY A 83 -13.02 -9.82 -18.62
CA GLY A 83 -12.73 -8.76 -19.57
C GLY A 83 -13.14 -9.12 -21.00
N GLU A 84 -13.88 -8.23 -21.66
CA GLU A 84 -14.27 -8.38 -23.08
C GLU A 84 -13.15 -7.95 -24.04
N THR A 85 -12.21 -7.12 -23.58
CA THR A 85 -11.12 -6.57 -24.38
C THR A 85 -9.98 -7.58 -24.54
N VAL A 86 -9.45 -7.74 -25.77
CA VAL A 86 -8.25 -8.55 -26.08
C VAL A 86 -8.40 -10.06 -25.76
N ARG A 87 -9.57 -10.64 -26.03
CA ARG A 87 -9.81 -12.10 -25.90
C ARG A 87 -8.82 -12.98 -26.67
N SER A 88 -8.25 -12.49 -27.76
CA SER A 88 -7.20 -13.20 -28.51
C SER A 88 -5.95 -13.48 -27.65
N VAL A 89 -5.55 -12.54 -26.79
CA VAL A 89 -4.42 -12.72 -25.87
C VAL A 89 -4.80 -13.60 -24.69
N HIS A 90 -6.05 -13.51 -24.19
CA HIS A 90 -6.57 -14.44 -23.18
C HIS A 90 -6.48 -15.90 -23.64
N ASN A 91 -6.82 -16.19 -24.90
CA ASN A 91 -6.73 -17.55 -25.45
C ASN A 91 -5.30 -18.12 -25.44
N VAL A 92 -4.28 -17.26 -25.61
CA VAL A 92 -2.86 -17.67 -25.58
C VAL A 92 -2.32 -17.76 -24.15
N LEU A 93 -2.76 -16.85 -23.27
CA LEU A 93 -2.33 -16.76 -21.88
C LEU A 93 -3.55 -16.61 -20.94
N PRO A 94 -4.30 -17.70 -20.68
CA PRO A 94 -5.53 -17.62 -19.90
C PRO A 94 -5.28 -17.46 -18.40
N LYS A 95 -4.06 -17.72 -17.92
CA LYS A 95 -3.72 -17.68 -16.49
C LYS A 95 -2.76 -16.54 -16.17
N VAL A 96 -3.13 -15.70 -15.22
CA VAL A 96 -2.28 -14.67 -14.62
C VAL A 96 -1.17 -15.35 -13.81
N LYS A 97 0.08 -14.99 -14.12
CA LYS A 97 1.27 -15.47 -13.39
C LYS A 97 2.16 -14.27 -13.04
N THR A 98 2.86 -14.39 -11.92
CA THR A 98 3.81 -13.36 -11.45
C THR A 98 5.25 -13.66 -11.89
N THR A 99 5.51 -14.85 -12.43
CA THR A 99 6.79 -15.23 -13.01
C THR A 99 6.73 -15.07 -14.53
N PRO A 100 7.70 -14.37 -15.15
CA PRO A 100 7.78 -14.30 -16.60
C PRO A 100 8.07 -15.69 -17.15
N THR A 101 7.27 -16.14 -18.12
CA THR A 101 7.56 -17.38 -18.85
C THR A 101 8.82 -17.16 -19.67
N PRO A 102 9.85 -18.02 -19.57
CA PRO A 102 11.04 -17.89 -20.42
C PRO A 102 10.62 -17.97 -21.89
N CYS A 103 10.94 -16.93 -22.66
CA CYS A 103 10.67 -16.90 -24.09
C CYS A 103 11.46 -18.03 -24.76
N LYS A 104 10.77 -19.09 -25.21
CA LYS A 104 11.38 -20.07 -26.11
C LYS A 104 11.23 -19.53 -27.53
N GLY A 105 12.36 -19.14 -28.12
CA GLY A 105 12.41 -18.75 -29.53
C GLY A 105 11.99 -19.91 -30.45
N PRO A 106 11.46 -19.61 -31.64
CA PRO A 106 11.16 -20.64 -32.63
C PRO A 106 12.44 -21.38 -33.04
N LYS A 107 12.33 -22.70 -33.21
CA LYS A 107 13.37 -23.54 -33.83
C LYS A 107 13.35 -23.37 -35.34
#